data_AF-A0AA37PQS0-F1
#
_entry.id   AF-A0AA37PQS0-F1
#
_cell.length_a   1.000
_cell.length_b   1.000
_cell.length_c   1.000
_cell.angle_alpha   90.00
_cell.angle_beta   90.00
_cell.angle_gamma   90.00
#
_symmetry.space_group_name_H-M   'P 1'
#
loop_
_entity.id
_entity.type
_entity.pdbx_description
1 polymer ?
#
loop_
_entity_poly.entity_id
_entity_poly.type
_entity_poly.pdbx_seq_one_letter_code
_entity_poly.pdbx_strand_id
1 'polypeptide(L)'
;MRLHYVTSGNNFNANDAVVLYLRRYPGKNEEEFNLHYGSAREYAHEQVQLLLKEAMRIEPDWNRLTLNEAGDYIESVMQERHPDLTSEALEAIGNYYTFLMR
;
A
#
# COMPACT_ATOMS: atom_id res chain seq x y z
N MET A 1 -26.11 -16.66 -19.38
CA MET A 1 -26.11 -17.15 -17.99
C MET A 1 -24.73 -16.88 -17.42
N ARG A 2 -24.55 -15.74 -16.74
CA ARG A 2 -23.29 -15.35 -16.09
C ARG A 2 -23.60 -15.21 -14.61
N LEU A 3 -23.07 -16.11 -13.80
CA LEU A 3 -23.28 -16.14 -12.35
C LEU A 3 -22.64 -14.89 -11.76
N HIS A 4 -23.47 -13.96 -11.29
CA HIS A 4 -23.05 -12.93 -10.34
C HIS A 4 -22.86 -13.62 -9.00
N TYR A 5 -21.62 -13.90 -8.64
CA TYR A 5 -21.30 -14.22 -7.25
C TYR A 5 -21.45 -12.92 -6.45
N VAL A 6 -22.57 -12.81 -5.73
CA VAL A 6 -22.74 -11.87 -4.64
C VAL A 6 -21.89 -12.40 -3.49
N THR A 7 -20.68 -11.88 -3.32
CA THR A 7 -19.91 -12.06 -2.08
C THR A 7 -20.30 -10.95 -1.11
N SER A 8 -21.39 -11.16 -0.36
CA SER A 8 -21.63 -10.39 0.85
C SER A 8 -20.66 -10.86 1.93
N GLY A 9 -19.62 -10.07 2.21
CA GLY A 9 -18.68 -10.35 3.30
C GLY A 9 -17.55 -9.34 3.33
N ASN A 10 -17.72 -8.27 4.10
CA ASN A 10 -16.69 -7.29 4.52
C ASN A 10 -15.78 -6.79 3.37
N ASN A 11 -16.22 -5.75 2.65
CA ASN A 11 -15.47 -5.15 1.56
C ASN A 11 -14.12 -4.60 2.09
N PHE A 12 -13.06 -5.39 1.98
CA PHE A 12 -11.72 -5.01 2.45
C PHE A 12 -11.28 -3.73 1.74
N ASN A 13 -11.00 -2.69 2.52
CA ASN A 13 -10.49 -1.43 1.98
C ASN A 13 -8.95 -1.44 2.06
N ALA A 14 -8.30 -1.61 0.90
CA ALA A 14 -6.85 -1.59 0.81
C ALA A 14 -6.25 -0.24 1.21
N ASN A 15 -6.97 0.86 0.97
CA ASN A 15 -6.52 2.21 1.32
C ASN A 15 -6.34 2.36 2.82
N ASP A 16 -7.39 2.04 3.57
CA ASP A 16 -7.35 2.11 5.04
C ASP A 16 -6.26 1.18 5.60
N ALA A 17 -6.06 0.02 4.97
CA ALA A 17 -5.05 -0.95 5.42
C ALA A 17 -3.63 -0.41 5.24
N VAL A 18 -3.33 0.13 4.06
CA VAL A 18 -2.00 0.73 3.76
C VAL A 18 -1.74 1.90 4.69
N VAL A 19 -2.69 2.83 4.80
CA VAL A 19 -2.55 4.04 5.64
C VAL A 19 -2.37 3.64 7.10
N LEU A 20 -3.19 2.73 7.62
CA LEU A 20 -3.09 2.30 9.02
C LEU A 20 -1.80 1.54 9.30
N TYR A 21 -1.36 0.70 8.38
CA TYR A 21 -0.12 -0.08 8.51
C TYR A 21 1.11 0.83 8.55
N LEU A 22 1.16 1.83 7.68
CA LEU A 22 2.31 2.72 7.51
C LEU A 22 2.26 3.98 8.38
N ARG A 23 1.14 4.26 9.06
CA ARG A 23 0.91 5.50 9.84
C ARG A 23 2.05 5.92 10.76
N ARG A 24 2.75 4.95 11.36
CA ARG A 24 3.85 5.21 12.32
C ARG A 24 5.21 4.81 11.81
N TYR A 25 5.32 4.38 10.56
CA TYR A 25 6.55 3.84 10.00
C TYR A 25 7.68 4.90 10.06
N PRO A 26 8.92 4.54 10.47
CA PRO A 26 9.45 3.19 10.74
C PRO A 26 9.10 2.59 12.11
N GLY A 27 8.35 3.31 12.94
CA GLY A 27 7.73 2.76 14.14
C GLY A 27 6.63 1.72 13.83
N LYS A 28 6.24 0.97 14.85
CA LYS A 28 5.21 -0.08 14.71
C LYS A 28 3.81 0.48 14.98
N ASN A 29 2.85 0.07 14.17
CA ASN A 29 1.42 0.29 14.40
C ASN A 29 0.62 -1.02 14.50
N GLU A 30 1.30 -2.11 14.84
CA GLU A 30 0.78 -3.48 14.79
C GLU A 30 -0.42 -3.70 15.74
N GLU A 31 -0.40 -3.12 16.95
CA GLU A 31 -1.51 -3.25 17.90
C GLU A 31 -2.79 -2.60 17.36
N GLU A 32 -2.69 -1.35 16.87
CA GLU A 32 -3.84 -0.64 16.27
C GLU A 32 -4.35 -1.38 15.03
N PHE A 33 -3.43 -1.84 14.17
CA PHE A 33 -3.76 -2.62 12.98
C PHE A 33 -4.49 -3.93 13.33
N ASN A 34 -3.98 -4.68 14.30
CA ASN A 34 -4.56 -5.94 14.74
C ASN A 34 -5.93 -5.75 15.40
N LEU A 35 -6.11 -4.69 16.18
CA LEU A 35 -7.39 -4.32 16.77
C LEU A 35 -8.42 -3.92 15.71
N HIS A 36 -8.01 -3.15 14.70
CA HIS A 36 -8.89 -2.68 13.63
C HIS A 36 -9.40 -3.84 12.75
N TYR A 37 -8.52 -4.75 12.34
CA TYR A 37 -8.89 -5.84 11.44
C TYR A 37 -9.35 -7.12 12.14
N GLY A 38 -9.05 -7.30 13.43
CA GLY A 38 -9.51 -8.44 14.22
C GLY A 38 -9.17 -9.79 13.57
N SER A 39 -10.20 -10.58 13.24
CA SER A 39 -10.04 -11.87 12.57
C SER A 39 -9.52 -11.76 11.12
N ALA A 40 -9.69 -10.61 10.46
CA ALA A 40 -9.20 -10.37 9.11
C ALA A 40 -7.76 -9.84 9.06
N ARG A 41 -7.07 -9.70 10.22
CA ARG A 41 -5.73 -9.10 10.30
C ARG A 41 -4.69 -9.75 9.40
N GLU A 42 -4.71 -11.09 9.29
CA GLU A 42 -3.72 -11.83 8.49
C GLU A 42 -3.92 -11.54 7.00
N TYR A 43 -5.18 -11.60 6.54
CA TYR A 43 -5.54 -11.23 5.18
C TYR A 43 -5.19 -9.76 4.89
N ALA A 44 -5.55 -8.83 5.76
CA ALA A 44 -5.24 -7.41 5.60
C ALA A 44 -3.73 -7.16 5.52
N HIS A 45 -2.95 -7.81 6.39
CA HIS A 45 -1.50 -7.73 6.37
C HIS A 45 -0.93 -8.27 5.05
N GLU A 46 -1.42 -9.41 4.57
CA GLU A 46 -1.00 -9.98 3.29
C GLU A 46 -1.28 -9.04 2.11
N GLN A 47 -2.45 -8.41 2.06
CA GLN A 47 -2.79 -7.46 1.00
C GLN A 47 -1.87 -6.23 1.02
N VAL A 48 -1.61 -5.65 2.18
CA VAL A 48 -0.65 -4.53 2.30
C VAL A 48 0.74 -4.97 1.85
N GLN A 49 1.21 -6.14 2.29
CA GLN A 49 2.53 -6.65 1.89
C GLN A 49 2.65 -6.90 0.39
N LEU A 50 1.57 -7.31 -0.29
CA LEU A 50 1.58 -7.45 -1.75
C LEU A 50 1.81 -6.11 -2.45
N LEU A 51 1.10 -5.06 -2.03
CA LEU A 51 1.28 -3.70 -2.57
C LEU A 51 2.68 -3.16 -2.32
N LEU A 52 3.20 -3.31 -1.10
CA LEU A 52 4.56 -2.85 -0.77
C LEU A 52 5.64 -3.62 -1.53
N LYS A 53 5.49 -4.95 -1.67
CA LYS A 53 6.40 -5.76 -2.48
C LYS A 53 6.36 -5.37 -3.96
N GLU A 54 5.20 -5.01 -4.48
CA GLU A 54 5.08 -4.50 -5.84
C GLU A 54 5.81 -3.16 -6.00
N ALA A 55 5.55 -2.21 -5.10
CA ALA A 55 6.22 -0.92 -5.11
C ALA A 55 7.75 -1.06 -5.05
N MET A 56 8.26 -1.93 -4.19
CA MET A 56 9.70 -2.20 -4.04
C MET A 56 10.34 -2.89 -5.26
N ARG A 57 9.55 -3.42 -6.20
CA ARG A 57 10.06 -4.01 -7.45
C ARG A 57 10.10 -3.02 -8.61
N ILE A 58 9.55 -1.82 -8.44
CA ILE A 58 9.66 -0.76 -9.42
C ILE A 58 11.09 -0.22 -9.36
N GLU A 59 11.72 -0.07 -10.53
CA GLU A 59 13.07 0.46 -10.67
C GLU A 59 12.99 1.88 -11.24
N PRO A 60 13.17 2.93 -10.41
CA PRO A 60 13.32 4.29 -10.87
C PRO A 60 14.59 4.45 -11.70
N ASP A 61 14.57 5.36 -12.67
CA ASP A 61 15.78 5.72 -13.41
C ASP A 61 16.67 6.63 -12.55
N TRP A 62 17.59 6.02 -11.80
CA TRP A 62 18.51 6.71 -10.90
C TRP A 62 19.52 7.63 -11.60
N ASN A 63 19.69 7.53 -12.93
CA ASN A 63 20.51 8.49 -13.66
C ASN A 63 19.80 9.83 -13.86
N ARG A 64 18.49 9.86 -13.61
CA ARG A 64 17.62 11.01 -13.90
C ARG A 64 16.85 11.50 -12.69
N LEU A 65 16.46 10.61 -11.79
CA LEU A 65 15.60 10.92 -10.65
C LEU A 65 16.40 11.01 -9.35
N THR A 66 16.09 12.04 -8.56
CA THR A 66 16.46 12.10 -7.14
C THR A 66 15.63 11.12 -6.31
N LEU A 67 16.02 10.88 -5.06
CA LEU A 67 15.26 10.02 -4.14
C LEU A 67 13.80 10.50 -3.95
N ASN A 68 13.57 11.80 -3.85
CA ASN A 68 12.22 12.34 -3.72
C ASN A 68 11.42 12.12 -5.01
N GLU A 69 12.00 12.41 -6.17
CA GLU A 69 11.35 12.17 -7.47
C GLU A 69 11.11 10.68 -7.74
N ALA A 70 11.96 9.81 -7.19
CA ALA A 70 11.72 8.37 -7.21
C ALA A 70 10.47 8.01 -6.39
N GLY A 71 10.25 8.62 -5.23
CA GLY A 71 9.01 8.49 -4.46
C GLY A 71 7.77 8.86 -5.28
N ASP A 72 7.78 10.07 -5.87
CA ASP A 72 6.69 10.54 -6.74
C ASP A 72 6.44 9.60 -7.94
N TYR A 73 7.52 9.05 -8.51
CA TYR A 73 7.43 8.08 -9.59
C TYR A 73 6.78 6.77 -9.14
N ILE A 74 7.12 6.26 -7.95
CA ILE A 74 6.46 5.08 -7.38
C ILE A 74 4.96 5.33 -7.22
N GLU A 75 4.57 6.49 -6.69
CA GLU A 75 3.16 6.86 -6.51
C GLU A 75 2.41 6.84 -7.85
N SER A 76 2.99 7.45 -8.90
CA SER A 76 2.39 7.47 -10.23
C SER A 76 2.21 6.06 -10.81
N VAL A 77 3.23 5.21 -10.73
CA VAL A 77 3.15 3.84 -11.26
C VAL A 77 2.13 3.00 -10.46
N MET A 78 2.07 3.17 -9.14
CA MET A 78 1.11 2.47 -8.30
C MET A 78 -0.33 2.95 -8.55
N GLN A 79 -0.55 4.25 -8.82
CA GLN A 79 -1.85 4.79 -9.23
C GLN A 79 -2.31 4.22 -10.56
N GLU A 80 -1.41 4.07 -11.53
CA GLU A 80 -1.74 3.50 -12.85
C GLU A 80 -2.16 2.03 -12.74
N ARG A 81 -1.50 1.26 -11.86
CA ARG A 81 -1.77 -0.18 -11.69
C ARG A 81 -2.93 -0.47 -10.75
N HIS A 82 -3.14 0.40 -9.76
CA HIS A 82 -4.18 0.29 -8.74
C HIS A 82 -4.99 1.58 -8.70
N PRO A 83 -5.87 1.83 -9.69
CA PRO A 83 -6.58 3.11 -9.83
C PRO A 83 -7.53 3.42 -8.67
N ASP A 84 -7.90 2.40 -7.89
CA ASP A 84 -8.74 2.52 -6.70
C ASP A 84 -7.96 2.92 -5.43
N LEU A 85 -6.63 3.04 -5.50
CA LEU A 85 -5.85 3.58 -4.40
C LEU A 85 -6.06 5.10 -4.28
N THR A 86 -6.22 5.56 -3.05
CA THR A 86 -6.34 6.98 -2.72
C THR A 86 -4.96 7.63 -2.71
N SER A 87 -4.93 8.95 -2.90
CA SER A 87 -3.69 9.73 -2.83
C SER A 87 -2.96 9.54 -1.49
N GLU A 88 -3.69 9.41 -0.38
CA GLU A 88 -3.09 9.17 0.95
C GLU A 88 -2.41 7.81 1.05
N ALA A 89 -3.01 6.76 0.48
CA ALA A 89 -2.40 5.43 0.46
C ALA A 89 -1.16 5.41 -0.45
N LEU A 90 -1.22 6.10 -1.59
CA LEU A 90 -0.09 6.23 -2.50
C LEU A 90 1.08 7.00 -1.86
N GLU A 91 0.80 8.15 -1.25
CA GLU A 91 1.79 8.94 -0.52
C GLU A 91 2.47 8.11 0.59
N ALA A 92 1.70 7.30 1.32
CA ALA A 92 2.28 6.40 2.32
C ALA A 92 3.23 5.36 1.68
N ILE A 93 2.89 4.81 0.52
CA ILE A 93 3.74 3.86 -0.23
C ILE A 93 5.01 4.55 -0.75
N GLY A 94 4.91 5.75 -1.32
CA GLY A 94 6.06 6.54 -1.79
C GLY A 94 7.02 6.88 -0.65
N ASN A 95 6.49 7.32 0.49
CA ASN A 95 7.26 7.58 1.70
C ASN A 95 7.94 6.32 2.26
N TYR A 96 7.24 5.17 2.25
CA TYR A 96 7.81 3.89 2.65
C TYR A 96 9.00 3.50 1.75
N TYR A 97 8.84 3.64 0.42
CA TYR A 97 9.88 3.33 -0.55
C TYR A 97 11.13 4.19 -0.32
N THR A 98 10.96 5.52 -0.24
CA THR A 98 12.09 6.45 -0.09
C THR A 98 12.81 6.27 1.24
N PHE A 99 12.10 5.93 2.33
CA PHE A 99 12.72 5.60 3.60
C PHE A 99 13.63 4.36 3.49
N LEU A 100 13.20 3.30 2.81
CA LEU A 100 13.99 2.07 2.68
C LEU A 100 15.22 2.20 1.78
N MET A 101 15.19 3.16 0.85
CA MET A 101 16.28 3.40 -0.12
C MET A 101 17.31 4.44 0.37
N ARG A 102 17.09 5.04 1.54
CA ARG A 102 17.96 6.04 2.14
C ARG A 102 19.13 5.43 2.92
#